data_AF-A0A7X8F3K0-F1
#
_entry.id   AF-A0A7X8F3K0-F1
#
_cell.length_a   1.000
_cell.length_b   1.000
_cell.length_c   1.000
_cell.angle_alpha   90.00
_cell.angle_beta   90.00
_cell.angle_gamma   90.00
#
_symmetry.space_group_name_H-M   'P 1'
#
loop_
_entity.id
_entity.type
_entity.pdbx_description
1 polymer ?
#
loop_
_entity_poly.entity_id
_entity_poly.type
_entity_poly.pdbx_seq_one_letter_code
_entity_poly.pdbx_strand_id
1 'polypeptide(L)'
;MSGHSKWATIKHAKGAADAKRGQLFTKFIKEISIAAKMGGGDQNSNPRLRTAILKARAANMPKDNIERAIKKGTGELGAATYEELVYEGFGPGGVAILVEVLTDNKNRAAANVRNIFNKAGGNMGVSGSVARMFTRQGVIEYDAENADEDGIMEVALENGAQDVVNEGGVITVTTDPSDFDTCLEALQEKGFESVTAQISMVPSSYQVIDAETARKCDKLTDKLEEDDDVQNVYTNIEYPDGYEAE
;
A
#
# COMPACT_ATOMS: atom_id res chain seq x y z
N MET A 1 -19.51 -12.16 -9.35
CA MET A 1 -18.55 -12.34 -8.25
C MET A 1 -17.86 -10.99 -8.14
N SER A 2 -18.09 -10.28 -7.05
CA SER A 2 -17.57 -8.92 -6.87
C SER A 2 -16.12 -9.01 -6.41
N GLY A 3 -15.20 -8.91 -7.36
CA GLY A 3 -13.80 -8.62 -7.08
C GLY A 3 -13.70 -7.26 -6.40
N HIS A 4 -13.64 -7.27 -5.07
CA HIS A 4 -13.47 -6.07 -4.26
C HIS A 4 -12.01 -5.65 -4.33
N SER A 5 -11.68 -4.83 -5.33
CA SER A 5 -10.44 -4.05 -5.36
C SER A 5 -10.37 -3.14 -4.12
N LYS A 6 -9.17 -2.70 -3.75
CA LYS A 6 -8.93 -1.86 -2.57
C LYS A 6 -9.83 -0.61 -2.56
N TRP A 7 -10.21 -0.13 -3.75
CA TRP A 7 -11.18 0.94 -3.94
C TRP A 7 -12.59 0.67 -3.39
N ALA A 8 -13.14 -0.54 -3.51
CA ALA A 8 -14.47 -0.87 -2.96
C ALA A 8 -14.52 -0.68 -1.44
N THR A 9 -13.40 -0.93 -0.75
CA THR A 9 -13.22 -0.67 0.69
C THR A 9 -12.97 0.82 0.99
N ILE A 10 -12.34 1.57 0.08
CA ILE A 10 -11.98 2.99 0.26
C ILE A 10 -13.16 3.95 0.02
N LYS A 11 -14.18 3.59 -0.78
CA LYS A 11 -15.37 4.43 -1.07
C LYS A 11 -16.09 4.95 0.19
N HIS A 12 -15.90 4.29 1.35
CA HIS A 12 -16.55 4.63 2.62
C HIS A 12 -15.64 5.31 3.67
N ALA A 13 -14.34 5.46 3.44
CA ALA A 13 -13.41 6.02 4.44
C ALA A 13 -13.39 7.56 4.43
N LYS A 14 -14.52 8.18 4.83
CA LYS A 14 -14.63 9.63 5.01
C LYS A 14 -14.36 10.01 6.46
N GLY A 15 -13.17 10.56 6.70
CA GLY A 15 -12.87 11.36 7.88
C GLY A 15 -12.12 10.62 8.98
N ALA A 16 -10.86 10.99 9.17
CA ALA A 16 -10.14 10.70 10.39
C ALA A 16 -9.26 11.87 10.81
N ALA A 17 -9.40 12.21 12.10
CA ALA A 17 -8.89 13.39 12.78
C ALA A 17 -7.36 13.59 12.67
N ASP A 18 -6.90 14.77 13.05
CA ASP A 18 -5.50 15.24 13.00
C ASP A 18 -4.45 14.24 13.56
N ALA A 19 -4.85 13.32 14.45
CA ALA A 19 -4.00 12.22 14.92
C ALA A 19 -3.53 11.28 13.79
N LYS A 20 -4.43 10.92 12.84
CA LYS A 20 -4.04 10.11 11.68
C LYS A 20 -3.09 10.87 10.75
N ARG A 21 -3.20 12.21 10.69
CA ARG A 21 -2.26 13.05 9.91
C ARG A 21 -0.85 13.05 10.52
N GLY A 22 -0.73 13.14 11.85
CA GLY A 22 0.55 13.06 12.54
C GLY A 22 1.26 11.73 12.28
N GLN A 23 0.53 10.62 12.38
CA GLN A 23 1.04 9.29 12.06
C GLN A 23 1.46 9.17 10.59
N LEU A 24 0.64 9.66 9.67
CA LEU A 24 0.95 9.65 8.24
C LEU A 24 2.25 10.42 7.95
N PHE A 25 2.49 11.53 8.64
CA PHE A 25 3.75 12.27 8.53
C PHE A 25 4.95 11.47 9.03
N THR A 26 4.81 10.73 10.13
CA THR A 26 5.85 9.82 10.62
C THR A 26 6.21 8.77 9.57
N LYS A 27 5.20 8.16 8.92
CA LYS A 27 5.41 7.19 7.84
C LYS A 27 6.15 7.80 6.64
N PHE A 28 5.71 8.97 6.17
CA PHE A 28 6.40 9.67 5.08
C PHE A 28 7.83 10.08 5.43
N ILE A 29 8.11 10.50 6.67
CA ILE A 29 9.49 10.83 7.09
C ILE A 29 10.38 9.59 6.97
N LYS A 30 9.90 8.41 7.39
CA LYS A 30 10.65 7.15 7.28
C LYS A 30 10.89 6.77 5.82
N GLU A 31 9.85 6.83 4.98
CA GLU A 31 9.94 6.51 3.55
C GLU A 31 10.88 7.47 2.79
N ILE A 32 10.79 8.78 3.04
CA ILE A 32 11.71 9.77 2.45
C ILE A 32 13.16 9.50 2.92
N SER A 33 13.34 9.18 4.21
CA SER A 33 14.68 8.90 4.76
C SER A 33 15.30 7.64 4.12
N ILE A 34 14.53 6.55 3.97
CA ILE A 34 15.04 5.32 3.37
C ILE A 34 15.30 5.49 1.86
N ALA A 35 14.40 6.18 1.15
CA ALA A 35 14.58 6.47 -0.27
C ALA A 35 15.85 7.31 -0.53
N ALA A 36 16.07 8.36 0.27
CA ALA A 36 17.27 9.19 0.19
C ALA A 36 18.56 8.42 0.56
N LYS A 37 18.48 7.51 1.55
CA LYS A 37 19.61 6.63 1.91
C LYS A 37 20.00 5.68 0.78
N MET A 38 19.03 5.13 0.05
CA MET A 38 19.27 4.14 -1.01
C MET A 38 19.71 4.76 -2.34
N GLY A 39 19.11 5.88 -2.74
CA GLY A 39 19.29 6.47 -4.07
C GLY A 39 19.85 7.90 -4.08
N GLY A 40 20.25 8.43 -2.92
CA GLY A 40 20.72 9.81 -2.77
C GLY A 40 19.57 10.81 -2.57
N GLY A 41 19.92 12.01 -2.10
CA GLY A 41 18.95 13.06 -1.71
C GLY A 41 18.39 13.91 -2.85
N ASP A 42 18.79 13.67 -4.10
CA ASP A 42 18.25 14.38 -5.27
C ASP A 42 17.05 13.62 -5.86
N GLN A 43 15.86 14.23 -5.78
CA GLN A 43 14.62 13.68 -6.32
C GLN A 43 14.61 13.52 -7.86
N ASN A 44 15.47 14.25 -8.58
CA ASN A 44 15.53 14.14 -10.05
C ASN A 44 16.22 12.85 -10.49
N SER A 45 17.22 12.40 -9.73
CA SER A 45 17.94 11.15 -9.98
C SER A 45 17.41 9.96 -9.18
N ASN A 46 16.47 10.17 -8.27
CA ASN A 46 15.92 9.14 -7.38
C ASN A 46 14.39 9.06 -7.50
N PRO A 47 13.85 8.18 -8.37
CA PRO A 47 12.42 8.03 -8.58
C PRO A 47 11.63 7.66 -7.31
N ARG A 48 12.18 6.78 -6.46
CA ARG A 48 11.54 6.41 -5.18
C ARG A 48 11.37 7.63 -4.27
N LEU A 49 12.42 8.45 -4.17
CA LEU A 49 12.38 9.69 -3.38
C LEU A 49 11.37 10.70 -3.96
N ARG A 50 11.32 10.85 -5.29
CA ARG A 50 10.34 11.71 -5.97
C ARG A 50 8.92 11.31 -5.62
N THR A 51 8.58 10.03 -5.72
CA THR A 51 7.24 9.52 -5.38
C THR A 51 6.92 9.73 -3.90
N ALA A 52 7.86 9.48 -3.00
CA ALA A 52 7.68 9.72 -1.56
C ALA A 52 7.41 11.20 -1.23
N ILE A 53 8.14 12.12 -1.88
CA ILE A 53 7.95 13.57 -1.74
C ILE A 53 6.57 14.00 -2.27
N LEU A 54 6.14 13.47 -3.41
CA LEU A 54 4.84 13.77 -3.98
C LEU A 54 3.70 13.35 -3.04
N LYS A 55 3.76 12.12 -2.50
CA LYS A 55 2.78 11.63 -1.51
C LYS A 55 2.77 12.51 -0.24
N ALA A 56 3.93 12.89 0.28
CA ALA A 56 4.02 13.76 1.45
C ALA A 56 3.42 15.16 1.20
N ARG A 57 3.67 15.75 0.02
CA ARG A 57 3.08 17.04 -0.37
C ARG A 57 1.57 16.97 -0.55
N ALA A 58 1.06 15.89 -1.17
CA ALA A 58 -0.38 15.68 -1.33
C ALA A 58 -1.11 15.59 0.03
N ALA A 59 -0.42 15.10 1.07
CA ALA A 59 -0.91 15.10 2.44
C ALA A 59 -0.68 16.41 3.21
N ASN A 60 -0.26 17.49 2.54
CA ASN A 60 0.06 18.79 3.12
C ASN A 60 1.21 18.77 4.15
N MET A 61 2.21 17.90 3.97
CA MET A 61 3.41 17.93 4.80
C MET A 61 4.22 19.23 4.56
N PRO A 62 4.63 19.95 5.62
CA PRO A 62 5.51 21.11 5.49
C PRO A 62 6.83 20.77 4.79
N LYS A 63 7.29 21.67 3.90
CA LYS A 63 8.54 21.52 3.13
C LYS A 63 9.74 21.23 4.04
N ASP A 64 9.85 21.92 5.16
CA ASP A 64 10.94 21.76 6.13
C ASP A 64 11.02 20.33 6.71
N ASN A 65 9.87 19.66 6.88
CA ASN A 65 9.84 18.27 7.34
C ASN A 65 10.40 17.31 6.27
N ILE A 66 10.07 17.55 5.00
CA ILE A 66 10.58 16.79 3.85
C ILE A 66 12.10 16.97 3.74
N GLU A 67 12.57 18.21 3.76
CA GLU A 67 14.01 18.52 3.69
C GLU A 67 14.78 17.89 4.85
N ARG A 68 14.23 17.95 6.06
CA ARG A 68 14.83 17.30 7.23
C ARG A 68 14.88 15.78 7.08
N ALA A 69 13.85 15.15 6.52
CA ALA A 69 13.85 13.71 6.26
C ALA A 69 14.89 13.30 5.21
N ILE A 70 15.06 14.11 4.14
CA ILE A 70 16.11 13.89 3.13
C ILE A 70 17.49 13.95 3.79
N LYS A 71 17.79 15.02 4.53
CA LYS A 71 19.07 15.20 5.25
C LYS A 71 19.33 14.09 6.27
N LYS A 72 18.26 13.55 6.87
CA LYS A 72 18.34 12.39 7.76
C LYS A 72 18.77 11.14 6.98
N GLY A 73 18.17 10.91 5.81
CA GLY A 73 18.49 9.77 4.93
C GLY A 73 19.90 9.83 4.32
N THR A 74 20.38 11.03 3.95
CA THR A 74 21.73 11.22 3.40
C THR A 74 22.84 11.17 4.45
N GLY A 75 22.48 11.12 5.74
CA GLY A 75 23.44 11.03 6.85
C GLY A 75 23.97 12.38 7.35
N GLU A 76 23.53 13.51 6.78
CA GLU A 76 23.94 14.87 7.19
C GLU A 76 23.57 15.19 8.64
N LEU A 77 22.56 14.52 9.20
CA LEU A 77 22.07 14.73 10.56
C LEU A 77 22.46 13.61 11.56
N GLY A 78 23.28 12.63 11.14
CA GLY A 78 23.84 11.59 12.02
C GLY A 78 22.81 10.69 12.73
N ALA A 79 21.64 10.47 12.13
CA ALA A 79 20.50 9.88 12.83
C ALA A 79 20.29 8.37 12.59
N ALA A 80 19.39 7.78 13.40
CA ALA A 80 19.04 6.37 13.42
C ALA A 80 18.81 5.76 12.02
N THR A 81 19.52 4.66 11.76
CA THR A 81 19.38 3.84 10.56
C THR A 81 18.04 3.11 10.61
N TYR A 82 17.09 3.53 9.78
CA TYR A 82 15.91 2.71 9.53
C TYR A 82 16.27 1.50 8.68
N GLU A 83 15.60 0.39 8.97
CA GLU A 83 15.70 -0.86 8.24
C GLU A 83 14.31 -1.27 7.76
N GLU A 84 14.26 -1.81 6.53
CA GLU A 84 13.06 -2.37 5.94
C GLU A 84 12.93 -3.84 6.34
N LEU A 85 11.76 -4.21 6.83
CA LEU A 85 11.42 -5.57 7.23
C LEU A 85 10.06 -5.93 6.68
N VAL A 86 9.87 -7.21 6.39
CA VAL A 86 8.57 -7.78 6.09
C VAL A 86 8.23 -8.78 7.18
N TYR A 87 7.08 -8.58 7.83
CA TYR A 87 6.46 -9.60 8.66
C TYR A 87 5.31 -10.23 7.91
N GLU A 88 5.08 -11.49 8.24
CA GLU A 88 4.13 -12.36 7.56
C GLU A 88 3.24 -13.01 8.61
N GLY A 89 1.99 -13.27 8.28
CA GLY A 89 1.08 -13.90 9.21
C GLY A 89 -0.25 -14.29 8.60
N PHE A 90 -1.08 -14.90 9.43
CA PHE A 90 -2.44 -15.24 9.11
C PHE A 90 -3.39 -14.52 10.06
N GLY A 91 -4.40 -13.87 9.51
CA GLY A 91 -5.50 -13.29 10.26
C GLY A 91 -6.63 -14.30 10.54
N PRO A 92 -7.72 -13.83 11.16
CA PRO A 92 -8.97 -14.57 11.25
C PRO A 92 -9.40 -15.17 9.90
N GLY A 93 -9.95 -16.39 9.92
CA GLY A 93 -10.36 -17.08 8.69
C GLY A 93 -9.22 -17.59 7.81
N GLY A 94 -7.97 -17.55 8.29
CA GLY A 94 -6.81 -18.01 7.52
C GLY A 94 -6.37 -17.05 6.43
N VAL A 95 -6.81 -15.80 6.48
CA VAL A 95 -6.41 -14.72 5.57
C VAL A 95 -4.91 -14.51 5.65
N ALA A 96 -4.21 -14.51 4.53
CA ALA A 96 -2.80 -14.19 4.45
C ALA A 96 -2.58 -12.68 4.59
N ILE A 97 -1.64 -12.29 5.44
CA ILE A 97 -1.31 -10.89 5.70
C ILE A 97 0.21 -10.67 5.60
N LEU A 98 0.59 -9.68 4.81
CA LEU A 98 1.96 -9.21 4.65
C LEU A 98 2.07 -7.79 5.19
N VAL A 99 3.04 -7.55 6.08
CA VAL A 99 3.20 -6.28 6.78
C VAL A 99 4.60 -5.73 6.48
N GLU A 100 4.67 -4.65 5.73
CA GLU A 100 5.91 -3.92 5.48
C GLU A 100 6.19 -2.94 6.62
N VAL A 101 7.41 -2.97 7.13
CA VAL A 101 7.83 -2.23 8.32
C VAL A 101 9.09 -1.43 8.02
N LEU A 102 9.10 -0.17 8.48
CA LEU A 102 10.28 0.68 8.58
C LEU A 102 10.53 1.01 10.05
N THR A 103 11.60 0.47 10.61
CA THR A 103 11.90 0.59 12.05
C THR A 103 13.39 0.84 12.30
N ASP A 104 13.69 1.51 13.41
CA ASP A 104 15.02 1.62 13.98
C ASP A 104 15.28 0.57 15.07
N ASN A 105 14.29 -0.30 15.35
CA ASN A 105 14.39 -1.34 16.36
C ASN A 105 13.55 -2.57 15.96
N LYS A 106 14.21 -3.54 15.31
CA LYS A 106 13.57 -4.79 14.84
C LYS A 106 12.86 -5.55 15.95
N ASN A 107 13.41 -5.55 17.17
CA ASN A 107 12.85 -6.30 18.29
C ASN A 107 11.54 -5.68 18.78
N ARG A 108 11.48 -4.34 18.86
CA ARG A 108 10.24 -3.60 19.17
C ARG A 108 9.18 -3.87 18.11
N ALA A 109 9.52 -3.69 16.83
CA ALA A 109 8.56 -3.87 15.74
C ALA A 109 8.01 -5.31 15.71
N ALA A 110 8.88 -6.32 15.79
CA ALA A 110 8.46 -7.72 15.83
C ALA A 110 7.57 -8.04 17.03
N ALA A 111 7.86 -7.47 18.21
CA ALA A 111 7.04 -7.66 19.41
C ALA A 111 5.66 -6.99 19.26
N ASN A 112 5.61 -5.77 18.74
CA ASN A 112 4.37 -5.04 18.51
C ASN A 112 3.47 -5.74 17.50
N VAL A 113 4.01 -6.04 16.30
CA VAL A 113 3.26 -6.71 15.23
C VAL A 113 2.73 -8.06 15.72
N ARG A 114 3.56 -8.88 16.37
CA ARG A 114 3.12 -10.15 16.96
C ARG A 114 1.99 -9.97 17.97
N ASN A 115 2.09 -8.97 18.85
CA ASN A 115 1.05 -8.70 19.84
C ASN A 115 -0.27 -8.25 19.18
N ILE A 116 -0.20 -7.47 18.10
CA ILE A 116 -1.38 -7.04 17.34
C ILE A 116 -2.09 -8.25 16.72
N PHE A 117 -1.35 -9.13 16.03
CA PHE A 117 -1.89 -10.39 15.49
C PHE A 117 -2.58 -11.22 16.59
N ASN A 118 -1.89 -11.48 17.69
CA ASN A 118 -2.40 -12.32 18.79
C ASN A 118 -3.69 -11.75 19.41
N LYS A 119 -3.79 -10.42 19.56
CA LYS A 119 -4.96 -9.76 20.15
C LYS A 119 -6.18 -9.76 19.21
N ALA A 120 -5.96 -9.82 17.90
CA ALA A 120 -7.03 -9.79 16.90
C ALA A 120 -7.42 -11.19 16.39
N GLY A 121 -6.91 -12.27 17.01
CA GLY A 121 -7.24 -13.64 16.63
C GLY A 121 -6.50 -14.15 15.39
N GLY A 122 -5.35 -13.54 15.07
CA GLY A 122 -4.41 -14.04 14.07
C GLY A 122 -3.11 -14.51 14.69
N ASN A 123 -2.16 -14.90 13.85
CA ASN A 123 -0.82 -15.31 14.25
C ASN A 123 0.24 -14.77 13.28
N MET A 124 1.33 -14.21 13.83
CA MET A 124 2.51 -13.90 13.03
C MET A 124 3.25 -15.19 12.68
N GLY A 125 3.48 -15.42 11.39
CA GLY A 125 4.20 -16.55 10.84
C GLY A 125 5.72 -16.34 10.83
N VAL A 126 6.41 -17.30 10.21
CA VAL A 126 7.84 -17.19 9.90
C VAL A 126 8.03 -16.57 8.51
N SER A 127 9.23 -16.08 8.19
CA SER A 127 9.51 -15.58 6.85
C SER A 127 9.29 -16.68 5.79
N GLY A 128 8.61 -16.34 4.70
CA GLY A 128 8.21 -17.22 3.60
C GLY A 128 6.88 -17.95 3.80
N SER A 129 6.16 -17.69 4.89
CA SER A 129 4.85 -18.30 5.15
C SER A 129 3.80 -17.90 4.11
N VAL A 130 3.72 -16.60 3.80
CA VAL A 130 2.73 -16.03 2.88
C VAL A 130 3.35 -15.19 1.77
N ALA A 131 4.62 -14.77 1.86
CA ALA A 131 5.27 -13.91 0.86
C ALA A 131 5.13 -14.45 -0.57
N ARG A 132 5.22 -15.78 -0.74
CA ARG A 132 5.02 -16.48 -2.01
C ARG A 132 3.61 -16.41 -2.61
N MET A 133 2.63 -15.96 -1.82
CA MET A 133 1.26 -15.71 -2.28
C MET A 133 1.08 -14.29 -2.83
N PHE A 134 2.08 -13.42 -2.70
CA PHE A 134 1.99 -12.04 -3.15
C PHE A 134 3.07 -11.74 -4.19
N THR A 135 2.70 -10.99 -5.22
CA THR A 135 3.62 -10.50 -6.24
C THR A 135 3.63 -8.98 -6.21
N ARG A 136 4.81 -8.37 -6.30
CA ARG A 136 4.93 -6.91 -6.36
C ARG A 136 4.59 -6.46 -7.77
N GLN A 137 3.52 -5.67 -7.93
CA GLN A 137 3.00 -5.22 -9.23
C GLN A 137 2.58 -3.76 -9.14
N GLY A 138 2.60 -3.04 -10.26
CA GLY A 138 1.92 -1.77 -10.38
C GLY A 138 0.43 -2.00 -10.56
N VAL A 139 -0.40 -1.23 -9.84
CA VAL A 139 -1.86 -1.34 -9.84
C VAL A 139 -2.44 0.04 -10.09
N ILE A 140 -3.27 0.17 -11.12
CA ILE A 140 -3.97 1.40 -11.49
C ILE A 140 -5.47 1.08 -11.54
N GLU A 141 -6.26 1.77 -10.72
CA GLU A 141 -7.70 1.52 -10.57
C GLU A 141 -8.50 2.69 -11.16
N TYR A 142 -9.55 2.35 -11.92
CA TYR A 142 -10.52 3.29 -12.49
C TYR A 142 -11.93 2.92 -12.07
N ASP A 143 -12.78 3.93 -11.95
CA ASP A 143 -14.22 3.73 -11.73
C ASP A 143 -14.88 3.32 -13.06
N ALA A 144 -15.39 2.09 -13.12
CA ALA A 144 -15.99 1.55 -14.34
C ALA A 144 -17.28 2.28 -14.76
N GLU A 145 -17.92 3.04 -13.85
CA GLU A 145 -19.07 3.89 -14.20
C GLU A 145 -18.67 5.12 -15.02
N ASN A 146 -17.42 5.58 -14.86
CA ASN A 146 -16.93 6.85 -15.38
C ASN A 146 -15.80 6.71 -16.42
N ALA A 147 -15.34 5.49 -16.66
CA ALA A 147 -14.19 5.21 -17.51
C ALA A 147 -14.54 4.24 -18.65
N ASP A 148 -13.94 4.47 -19.82
CA ASP A 148 -14.08 3.61 -21.00
C ASP A 148 -13.15 2.40 -20.88
N GLU A 149 -13.73 1.23 -20.59
CA GLU A 149 -13.01 -0.03 -20.42
C GLU A 149 -12.20 -0.41 -21.66
N ASP A 150 -12.82 -0.36 -22.85
CA ASP A 150 -12.17 -0.76 -24.10
C ASP A 150 -10.98 0.15 -24.38
N GLY A 151 -11.15 1.46 -24.20
CA GLY A 151 -10.08 2.45 -24.38
C GLY A 151 -8.94 2.30 -23.37
N ILE A 152 -9.25 2.02 -22.10
CA ILE A 152 -8.23 1.75 -21.07
C ILE A 152 -7.46 0.47 -21.43
N MET A 153 -8.17 -0.60 -21.78
CA MET A 153 -7.56 -1.88 -22.10
C MET A 153 -6.59 -1.78 -23.27
N GLU A 154 -7.01 -1.13 -24.37
CA GLU A 154 -6.18 -0.91 -25.55
C GLU A 154 -4.88 -0.16 -25.19
N VAL A 155 -5.01 0.99 -24.54
CA VAL A 155 -3.86 1.84 -24.19
C VAL A 155 -2.95 1.15 -23.18
N ALA A 156 -3.51 0.52 -22.15
CA ALA A 156 -2.74 -0.12 -21.09
C ALA A 156 -1.90 -1.28 -21.63
N LEU A 157 -2.49 -2.18 -22.43
CA LEU A 157 -1.80 -3.37 -22.96
C LEU A 157 -0.67 -2.98 -23.92
N GLU A 158 -0.83 -1.91 -24.70
CA GLU A 158 0.24 -1.38 -25.55
C GLU A 158 1.41 -0.78 -24.76
N ASN A 159 1.18 -0.36 -23.51
CA ASN A 159 2.15 0.36 -22.67
C ASN A 159 2.61 -0.43 -21.44
N GLY A 160 2.58 -1.77 -21.50
CA GLY A 160 3.22 -2.64 -20.50
C GLY A 160 2.28 -3.15 -19.40
N ALA A 161 0.96 -3.02 -19.55
CA ALA A 161 0.03 -3.75 -18.70
C ALA A 161 0.16 -5.27 -18.95
N GLN A 162 0.20 -6.01 -17.84
CA GLN A 162 0.18 -7.47 -17.79
C GLN A 162 -1.25 -8.00 -17.82
N ASP A 163 -2.19 -7.26 -17.21
CA ASP A 163 -3.59 -7.66 -17.10
C ASP A 163 -4.51 -6.44 -16.93
N VAL A 164 -5.75 -6.55 -17.40
CA VAL A 164 -6.81 -5.56 -17.23
C VAL A 164 -8.10 -6.30 -16.88
N VAL A 165 -8.62 -6.06 -15.68
CA VAL A 165 -9.79 -6.76 -15.14
C VAL A 165 -10.86 -5.75 -14.74
N ASN A 166 -12.07 -5.92 -15.25
CA ASN A 166 -13.25 -5.17 -14.79
C ASN A 166 -14.13 -6.04 -13.88
N GLU A 167 -14.06 -5.77 -12.58
CA GLU A 167 -14.85 -6.49 -11.57
C GLU A 167 -15.38 -5.51 -10.52
N GLY A 168 -16.61 -5.76 -10.04
CA GLY A 168 -17.18 -4.98 -8.93
C GLY A 168 -17.37 -3.48 -9.24
N GLY A 169 -17.43 -3.09 -10.51
CA GLY A 169 -17.51 -1.68 -10.93
C GLY A 169 -16.15 -0.96 -10.94
N VAL A 170 -15.05 -1.72 -10.98
CA VAL A 170 -13.69 -1.19 -10.96
C VAL A 170 -12.87 -1.83 -12.05
N ILE A 171 -12.25 -1.02 -12.90
CA ILE A 171 -11.27 -1.49 -13.88
C ILE A 171 -9.91 -1.43 -13.22
N THR A 172 -9.25 -2.58 -13.11
CA THR A 172 -7.93 -2.73 -12.50
C THR A 172 -6.91 -3.09 -13.57
N VAL A 173 -5.97 -2.20 -13.82
CA VAL A 173 -4.82 -2.42 -14.69
C VAL A 173 -3.64 -2.87 -13.82
N THR A 174 -3.05 -4.01 -14.13
CA THR A 174 -1.88 -4.56 -13.44
C THR A 174 -0.67 -4.52 -14.36
N THR A 175 0.49 -4.13 -13.84
CA THR A 175 1.76 -3.95 -14.58
C THR A 175 2.92 -4.59 -13.83
N ASP A 176 4.02 -4.88 -14.53
CA ASP A 176 5.31 -5.03 -13.83
C ASP A 176 5.67 -3.69 -13.17
N PRO A 177 6.29 -3.67 -11.96
CA PRO A 177 6.68 -2.42 -11.32
C PRO A 177 7.59 -1.52 -12.16
N SER A 178 8.35 -2.09 -13.12
CA SER A 178 9.20 -1.33 -14.03
C SER A 178 8.45 -0.64 -15.17
N ASP A 179 7.25 -1.13 -15.53
CA ASP A 179 6.39 -0.56 -16.57
C ASP A 179 5.30 0.36 -16.01
N PHE A 180 5.12 0.39 -14.68
CA PHE A 180 4.07 1.14 -14.00
C PHE A 180 4.02 2.62 -14.40
N ASP A 181 5.15 3.33 -14.34
CA ASP A 181 5.18 4.77 -14.64
C ASP A 181 4.82 5.02 -16.12
N THR A 182 5.38 4.23 -17.04
CA THR A 182 5.10 4.32 -18.48
C THR A 182 3.62 4.11 -18.80
N CYS A 183 3.03 3.06 -18.21
CA CYS A 183 1.61 2.74 -18.41
C CYS A 183 0.70 3.82 -17.82
N LEU A 184 0.99 4.29 -16.61
CA LEU A 184 0.23 5.36 -15.96
C LEU A 184 0.27 6.66 -16.76
N GLU A 185 1.45 7.08 -17.23
CA GLU A 185 1.61 8.29 -18.03
C GLU A 185 0.83 8.19 -19.35
N ALA A 186 0.91 7.07 -20.06
CA ALA A 186 0.17 6.85 -21.31
C ALA A 186 -1.36 6.93 -21.12
N LEU A 187 -1.88 6.34 -20.04
CA LEU A 187 -3.31 6.43 -19.72
C LEU A 187 -3.74 7.86 -19.37
N GLN A 188 -2.91 8.60 -18.64
CA GLN A 188 -3.16 10.00 -18.30
C GLN A 188 -3.14 10.92 -19.54
N GLU A 189 -2.22 10.70 -20.47
CA GLU A 189 -2.16 11.47 -21.73
C GLU A 189 -3.41 11.30 -22.59
N LYS A 190 -4.08 10.15 -22.47
CA LYS A 190 -5.37 9.86 -23.13
C LYS A 190 -6.57 10.43 -22.38
N GLY A 191 -6.35 11.05 -21.23
CA GLY A 191 -7.39 11.67 -20.41
C GLY A 191 -8.09 10.72 -19.45
N PHE A 192 -7.56 9.52 -19.22
CA PHE A 192 -8.12 8.62 -18.22
C PHE A 192 -7.70 9.03 -16.81
N GLU A 193 -8.67 9.39 -15.99
CA GLU A 193 -8.45 9.79 -14.60
C GLU A 193 -8.53 8.56 -13.68
N SER A 194 -7.38 8.09 -13.21
CA SER A 194 -7.29 6.97 -12.26
C SER A 194 -7.81 7.39 -10.89
N VAL A 195 -8.53 6.50 -10.23
CA VAL A 195 -8.93 6.65 -8.83
C VAL A 195 -7.75 6.41 -7.90
N THR A 196 -6.98 5.35 -8.15
CA THR A 196 -5.72 5.08 -7.45
C THR A 196 -4.66 4.58 -8.43
N ALA A 197 -3.39 4.85 -8.12
CA ALA A 197 -2.25 4.34 -8.87
C ALA A 197 -1.07 4.14 -7.93
N GLN A 198 -0.60 2.89 -7.79
CA GLN A 198 0.52 2.57 -6.90
C GLN A 198 1.18 1.24 -7.23
N ILE A 199 2.44 1.08 -6.84
CA ILE A 199 3.07 -0.24 -6.72
C ILE A 199 2.62 -0.86 -5.39
N SER A 200 2.10 -2.08 -5.45
CA SER A 200 1.52 -2.82 -4.32
C SER A 200 1.93 -4.29 -4.36
N MET A 201 1.66 -5.01 -3.27
CA MET A 201 1.70 -6.47 -3.25
C MET A 201 0.31 -7.02 -3.59
N VAL A 202 0.22 -7.74 -4.71
CA VAL A 202 -1.03 -8.33 -5.23
C VAL A 202 -1.05 -9.83 -4.92
N PRO A 203 -2.11 -10.36 -4.28
CA PRO A 203 -2.20 -11.78 -3.99
C PRO A 203 -2.48 -12.62 -5.24
N SER A 204 -1.91 -13.82 -5.32
CA SER A 204 -2.15 -14.78 -6.39
C SER A 204 -3.54 -15.44 -6.32
N SER A 205 -4.20 -15.34 -5.17
CA SER A 205 -5.53 -15.88 -4.92
C SER A 205 -6.16 -15.19 -3.72
N TYR A 206 -7.44 -14.85 -3.83
CA TYR A 206 -8.18 -14.26 -2.74
C TYR A 206 -8.90 -15.32 -1.88
N GLN A 207 -9.11 -15.00 -0.61
CA GLN A 207 -9.74 -15.81 0.41
C GLN A 207 -11.10 -15.23 0.74
N VAL A 208 -12.16 -15.91 0.29
CA VAL A 208 -13.55 -15.59 0.64
C VAL A 208 -13.76 -15.80 2.13
N ILE A 209 -14.35 -14.81 2.79
CA ILE A 209 -14.68 -14.84 4.23
C ILE A 209 -16.10 -14.33 4.48
N ASP A 210 -16.70 -14.71 5.60
CA ASP A 210 -17.98 -14.16 6.03
C ASP A 210 -17.84 -12.74 6.65
N ALA A 211 -18.96 -12.05 6.81
CA ALA A 211 -18.99 -10.68 7.30
C ALA A 211 -18.47 -10.54 8.76
N GLU A 212 -18.61 -11.57 9.59
CA GLU A 212 -18.10 -11.54 10.96
C GLU A 212 -16.56 -11.61 10.96
N THR A 213 -16.00 -12.46 10.11
CA THR A 213 -14.56 -12.63 9.91
C THR A 213 -13.96 -11.38 9.26
N ALA A 214 -14.64 -10.79 8.28
CA ALA A 214 -14.25 -9.52 7.66
C ALA A 214 -14.06 -8.40 8.70
N ARG A 215 -15.02 -8.21 9.62
CA ARG A 215 -14.89 -7.22 10.71
C ARG A 215 -13.68 -7.46 11.61
N LYS A 216 -13.34 -8.72 11.87
CA LYS A 216 -12.17 -9.07 12.68
C LYS A 216 -10.88 -8.78 11.93
N CYS A 217 -10.84 -9.05 10.63
CA CYS A 217 -9.73 -8.75 9.74
C CYS A 217 -9.51 -7.24 9.57
N ASP A 218 -10.59 -6.45 9.41
CA ASP A 218 -10.51 -4.99 9.33
C ASP A 218 -9.92 -4.41 10.61
N LYS A 219 -10.42 -4.84 11.77
CA LYS A 219 -9.87 -4.43 13.06
C LYS A 219 -8.39 -4.81 13.24
N LEU A 220 -7.98 -5.98 12.74
CA LEU A 220 -6.56 -6.38 12.74
C LEU A 220 -5.74 -5.44 11.84
N THR A 221 -6.21 -5.18 10.63
CA THR A 221 -5.56 -4.32 9.64
C THR A 221 -5.43 -2.90 10.17
N ASP A 222 -6.49 -2.31 10.70
CA ASP A 222 -6.49 -0.99 11.34
C ASP A 222 -5.45 -0.91 12.47
N LYS A 223 -5.40 -1.93 13.33
CA LYS A 223 -4.45 -1.96 14.45
C LYS A 223 -3.00 -2.10 14.00
N LEU A 224 -2.75 -2.80 12.88
CA LEU A 224 -1.44 -2.86 12.25
C LEU A 224 -1.09 -1.50 11.63
N GLU A 225 -2.02 -0.86 10.92
CA GLU A 225 -1.81 0.44 10.30
C GLU A 225 -1.63 1.58 11.32
N GLU A 226 -2.22 1.44 12.50
CA GLU A 226 -2.01 2.32 13.67
C GLU A 226 -0.63 2.15 14.33
N ASP A 227 0.19 1.15 13.97
CA ASP A 227 1.56 1.05 14.47
C ASP A 227 2.51 1.93 13.63
N ASP A 228 3.31 2.77 14.31
CA ASP A 228 4.19 3.73 13.65
C ASP A 228 5.32 3.10 12.83
N ASP A 229 5.71 1.85 13.14
CA ASP A 229 6.72 1.11 12.38
C ASP A 229 6.12 0.47 11.11
N VAL A 230 4.80 0.25 11.04
CA VAL A 230 4.13 -0.32 9.87
C VAL A 230 3.93 0.71 8.77
N GLN A 231 4.46 0.44 7.59
CA GLN A 231 4.23 1.24 6.38
C GLN A 231 2.98 0.80 5.65
N ASN A 232 2.91 -0.49 5.29
CA ASN A 232 1.82 -1.04 4.49
C ASN A 232 1.37 -2.38 5.05
N VAL A 233 0.07 -2.65 4.91
CA VAL A 233 -0.53 -3.95 5.17
C VAL A 233 -1.21 -4.41 3.89
N TYR A 234 -0.91 -5.65 3.50
CA TYR A 234 -1.52 -6.31 2.34
C TYR A 234 -2.19 -7.57 2.81
N THR A 235 -3.39 -7.82 2.31
CA THR A 235 -4.19 -9.00 2.63
C THR A 235 -4.67 -9.64 1.34
N ASN A 236 -5.04 -10.91 1.41
CA ASN A 236 -5.70 -11.60 0.30
C ASN A 236 -7.21 -11.74 0.54
N ILE A 237 -7.84 -10.82 1.25
CA ILE A 237 -9.27 -10.92 1.59
C ILE A 237 -10.13 -10.73 0.34
N GLU A 238 -11.10 -11.62 0.17
CA GLU A 238 -12.29 -11.36 -0.66
C GLU A 238 -13.47 -11.11 0.28
N TYR A 239 -13.94 -9.87 0.32
CA TYR A 239 -15.07 -9.47 1.16
C TYR A 239 -16.38 -10.01 0.58
N PRO A 240 -17.35 -10.39 1.43
CA PRO A 240 -18.64 -10.84 0.95
C PRO A 240 -19.46 -9.68 0.37
N ASP A 241 -20.30 -9.97 -0.62
CA ASP A 241 -21.17 -8.98 -1.28
C ASP A 241 -22.00 -8.17 -0.26
N GLY A 242 -21.99 -6.85 -0.42
CA GLY A 242 -22.72 -5.93 0.46
C GLY A 242 -22.11 -5.73 1.85
N TYR A 243 -20.88 -6.19 2.07
CA TYR A 243 -20.12 -5.85 3.26
C TYR A 243 -19.73 -4.37 3.27
N GLU A 244 -20.13 -3.66 4.31
CA GLU A 244 -19.67 -2.30 4.61
C GLU A 244 -18.81 -2.34 5.87
N ALA A 245 -17.60 -1.80 5.79
CA ALA A 245 -16.73 -1.62 6.94
C ALA A 245 -17.35 -0.58 7.91
N GLU A 246 -17.25 -0.87 9.22
CA GLU A 246 -17.78 -0.01 10.30
C GLU A 246 -16.86 1.17 10.64
#